data_AF-A0A2S3WLF8-F1
#
_entry.id   AF-A0A2S3WLF8-F1
#
_cell.length_a   1.000
_cell.length_b   1.000
_cell.length_c   1.000
_cell.angle_alpha   90.00
_cell.angle_beta   90.00
_cell.angle_gamma   90.00
#
_symmetry.space_group_name_H-M   'P 1'
#
loop_
_entity.id
_entity.type
_entity.pdbx_description
1 polymer ?
#
loop_
_entity_poly.entity_id
_entity_poly.type
_entity_poly.pdbx_seq_one_letter_code
_entity_poly.pdbx_strand_id
1 'polypeptide(L)'
;MLFSKSTGAFYVRAVHGNNMPPDVVEITMEEYGALLDGQQLGKVIAADTAGRPVLQSASPEQLAAIERDWRDEELAALQWLRERHRDEVDLGRLTTLTAEQFIELLGYLQALRDWPQADAFPDQWQRPKELSWIQEQIR
;
A
#
# COMPACT_ATOMS: atom_id res chain seq x y z
N MET A 1 14.17 2.40 17.04
CA MET A 1 13.62 3.02 15.82
C MET A 1 13.65 4.53 16.02
N LEU A 2 13.70 5.36 14.99
CA LEU A 2 13.68 6.82 15.12
C LEU A 2 12.49 7.39 14.33
N PHE A 3 11.92 8.51 14.78
CA PHE A 3 10.84 9.23 14.10
C PHE A 3 11.18 10.71 14.02
N SER A 4 10.94 11.37 12.87
CA SER A 4 11.10 12.81 12.73
C SER A 4 9.75 13.48 12.52
N LYS A 5 9.45 14.50 13.34
CA LYS A 5 8.21 15.28 13.19
C LYS A 5 8.21 16.13 11.91
N SER A 6 9.38 16.60 11.46
CA SER A 6 9.48 17.48 10.29
C SER A 6 9.23 16.75 8.98
N THR A 7 9.60 15.48 8.89
CA THR A 7 9.35 14.66 7.70
C THR A 7 8.16 13.72 7.83
N GLY A 8 7.68 13.49 9.07
CA GLY A 8 6.61 12.52 9.34
C GLY A 8 7.04 11.07 9.11
N ALA A 9 8.34 10.81 9.00
CA ALA A 9 8.88 9.52 8.59
C ALA A 9 9.69 8.82 9.70
N PHE A 10 9.82 7.50 9.55
CA PHE A 10 10.66 6.66 10.40
C PHE A 10 12.06 6.50 9.81
N TYR A 11 13.05 6.44 10.70
CA TYR A 11 14.45 6.30 10.35
C TYR A 11 15.10 5.18 11.17
N VAL A 12 15.99 4.43 10.51
CA VAL A 12 16.84 3.42 11.15
C VAL A 12 18.28 3.90 11.03
N ARG A 13 18.96 4.07 12.17
CA ARG A 13 20.35 4.58 12.23
C ARG A 13 21.32 3.77 11.37
N ALA A 14 21.16 2.45 11.33
CA ALA A 14 21.98 1.55 10.51
C ALA A 14 21.79 1.75 9.00
N VAL A 15 20.61 2.22 8.56
CA VAL A 15 20.29 2.46 7.15
C VAL A 15 20.61 3.90 6.75
N HIS A 16 20.28 4.88 7.61
CA HIS A 16 20.29 6.30 7.25
C HIS A 16 21.54 7.04 7.74
N GLY A 17 22.27 6.53 8.73
CA GLY A 17 23.49 7.16 9.25
C GLY A 17 23.30 8.65 9.59
N ASN A 18 24.11 9.53 8.98
CA ASN A 18 24.04 10.98 9.21
C ASN A 18 22.97 11.71 8.36
N ASN A 19 22.24 11.01 7.48
CA ASN A 19 21.20 11.60 6.63
C ASN A 19 19.83 11.69 7.34
N MET A 20 19.83 11.73 8.67
CA MET A 20 18.61 11.84 9.48
C MET A 20 18.36 13.31 9.87
N PRO A 21 17.09 13.74 9.90
CA PRO A 21 16.72 15.05 10.42
C PRO A 21 17.23 15.28 11.86
N PRO A 22 17.53 16.53 12.26
CA PRO A 22 18.02 16.83 13.61
C PRO A 22 16.95 16.67 14.70
N ASP A 23 15.68 16.60 14.32
CA ASP A 23 14.52 16.48 15.21
C ASP A 23 14.07 15.03 15.41
N VAL A 24 14.93 14.04 15.08
CA VAL A 24 14.60 12.64 15.32
C VAL A 24 14.49 12.32 16.80
N VAL A 25 13.42 11.63 17.18
CA VAL A 25 13.19 11.08 18.51
C VAL A 25 13.24 9.56 18.46
N GLU A 26 13.80 8.93 19.49
CA GLU A 26 13.83 7.48 19.59
C GLU A 26 12.45 6.95 20.03
N ILE A 27 12.02 5.88 19.38
CA ILE A 27 10.83 5.11 19.74
C ILE A 27 11.18 3.63 19.83
N THR A 28 10.44 2.93 20.67
CA THR A 28 10.59 1.48 20.82
C THR A 28 10.03 0.75 19.60
N MET A 29 10.42 -0.52 19.43
CA MET A 29 9.82 -1.37 18.38
C MET A 29 8.35 -1.68 18.66
N GLU A 30 7.94 -1.70 19.94
CA GLU A 30 6.55 -1.88 20.35
C GLU A 30 5.69 -0.65 19.97
N GLU A 31 6.19 0.55 20.24
CA GLU A 31 5.54 1.80 19.82
C GLU A 31 5.42 1.86 18.30
N TYR A 32 6.49 1.51 17.58
CA TYR A 32 6.47 1.42 16.12
C TYR A 32 5.43 0.42 15.61
N GLY A 33 5.38 -0.78 16.17
CA GLY A 33 4.38 -1.79 15.81
C GLY A 33 2.94 -1.30 16.03
N ALA A 34 2.66 -0.72 17.20
CA ALA A 34 1.33 -0.17 17.51
C ALA A 34 0.92 0.96 16.55
N LEU A 35 1.87 1.77 16.08
CA LEU A 35 1.62 2.81 15.08
C LEU A 35 1.24 2.20 13.72
N LEU A 36 1.93 1.15 13.28
CA LEU A 36 1.61 0.43 12.03
C LEU A 36 0.24 -0.26 12.10
N ASP A 37 -0.07 -0.91 13.22
CA ASP A 37 -1.39 -1.52 13.45
C ASP A 37 -2.50 -0.47 13.39
N GLY A 38 -2.24 0.72 13.92
CA GLY A 38 -3.15 1.85 13.83
C GLY A 38 -3.43 2.30 12.40
N GLN A 39 -2.43 2.27 11.52
CA GLN A 39 -2.62 2.62 10.10
C GLN A 39 -3.53 1.62 9.39
N GLN A 40 -3.44 0.33 9.72
CA GLN A 40 -4.36 -0.70 9.18
C GLN A 40 -5.82 -0.49 9.61
N LEU A 41 -6.04 0.29 10.68
CA LEU A 41 -7.36 0.68 11.17
C LEU A 41 -7.79 2.06 10.64
N GLY A 42 -7.13 2.58 9.61
CA GLY A 42 -7.48 3.87 8.97
C GLY A 42 -7.04 5.11 9.76
N LYS A 43 -6.09 4.97 10.70
CA LYS A 43 -5.52 6.13 11.41
C LYS A 43 -4.26 6.63 10.70
N VAL A 44 -3.95 7.90 10.91
CA VAL A 44 -2.69 8.51 10.45
C VAL A 44 -1.72 8.68 11.59
N ILE A 45 -0.43 8.56 11.29
CA ILE A 45 0.65 8.85 12.23
C ILE A 45 0.97 10.33 12.09
N ALA A 46 0.87 11.07 13.19
CA ALA A 46 1.19 12.49 13.26
C ALA A 46 2.09 12.76 14.47
N ALA A 47 2.86 13.85 14.44
CA ALA A 47 3.65 14.26 15.59
C ALA A 47 2.78 15.01 16.61
N ASP A 48 2.95 14.70 17.89
CA ASP A 48 2.41 15.51 18.99
C ASP A 48 3.27 16.78 19.24
N THR A 49 2.91 17.56 20.26
CA THR A 49 3.63 18.78 20.64
C THR A 49 5.07 18.52 21.12
N ALA A 50 5.37 17.31 21.58
CA ALA A 50 6.70 16.87 21.98
C ALA A 50 7.50 16.29 20.79
N GLY A 51 6.90 16.19 19.59
CA GLY A 51 7.53 15.61 18.42
C GLY A 51 7.49 14.09 18.38
N ARG A 52 6.71 13.44 19.25
CA ARG A 52 6.55 11.99 19.27
C ARG A 52 5.43 11.56 18.32
N PRO A 53 5.55 10.40 17.67
CA PRO A 53 4.50 9.90 16.80
C PRO A 53 3.29 9.44 17.62
N VAL A 54 2.10 9.85 17.21
CA VAL A 54 0.81 9.46 17.78
C VAL A 54 -0.18 9.11 16.68
N LEU A 55 -1.13 8.23 16.98
CA LEU A 55 -2.23 7.91 16.08
C LEU A 55 -3.34 8.95 16.19
N GLN A 56 -3.78 9.46 15.05
CA GLN A 56 -4.90 10.38 14.95
C GLN A 56 -5.92 9.87 13.92
N SER A 57 -7.17 10.29 14.05
CA SER A 57 -8.16 10.06 13.02
C SER A 57 -7.75 10.77 11.73
N ALA A 58 -7.82 10.06 10.61
CA ALA A 58 -7.56 10.64 9.31
C ALA A 58 -8.71 11.56 8.89
N SER A 59 -8.38 12.69 8.25
CA SER A 59 -9.37 13.48 7.51
C SER A 59 -9.86 12.71 6.27
N PRO A 60 -11.05 13.06 5.73
CA PRO A 60 -11.54 12.46 4.48
C PRO A 60 -10.52 12.55 3.33
N GLU A 61 -9.81 13.67 3.21
CA GLU A 61 -8.79 13.88 2.19
C GLU A 61 -7.57 12.98 2.39
N GLN A 62 -7.14 12.76 3.64
CA GLN A 62 -6.05 11.83 3.96
C GLN A 62 -6.43 10.38 3.69
N LEU A 63 -7.65 9.95 4.06
CA LEU A 63 -8.15 8.62 3.70
C LEU A 63 -8.16 8.43 2.18
N ALA A 64 -8.65 9.43 1.45
CA ALA A 64 -8.64 9.40 -0.01
C ALA A 64 -7.23 9.35 -0.61
N ALA A 65 -6.23 9.96 0.01
CA ALA A 65 -4.84 9.84 -0.42
C ALA A 65 -4.30 8.43 -0.18
N ILE A 66 -4.48 7.90 1.03
CA ILE A 66 -4.06 6.53 1.42
C ILE A 66 -4.66 5.49 0.48
N GLU A 67 -5.95 5.58 0.16
CA GLU A 67 -6.61 4.63 -0.74
C GLU A 67 -6.13 4.75 -2.19
N ARG A 68 -5.71 5.94 -2.64
CA ARG A 68 -5.12 6.10 -3.97
C ARG A 68 -3.73 5.49 -4.03
N ASP A 69 -2.91 5.71 -3.00
CA ASP A 69 -1.57 5.13 -2.90
C ASP A 69 -1.65 3.60 -2.85
N TRP A 70 -2.53 3.04 -2.01
CA TRP A 70 -2.79 1.59 -1.98
C TRP A 70 -3.20 1.04 -3.35
N ARG A 71 -4.12 1.72 -4.03
CA ARG A 71 -4.58 1.33 -5.37
C ARG A 71 -3.46 1.35 -6.40
N ASP A 72 -2.56 2.33 -6.33
CA ASP A 72 -1.42 2.44 -7.24
C ASP A 72 -0.37 1.33 -6.94
N GLU A 73 -0.14 1.00 -5.68
CA GLU A 73 0.72 -0.12 -5.26
C GLU A 73 0.19 -1.48 -5.75
N GLU A 74 -1.11 -1.76 -5.55
CA GLU A 74 -1.76 -2.99 -6.03
C GLU A 74 -1.70 -3.11 -7.56
N LEU A 75 -1.97 -2.02 -8.29
CA LEU A 75 -1.87 -2.01 -9.74
C LEU A 75 -0.44 -2.31 -10.21
N ALA A 76 0.58 -1.72 -9.56
CA ALA A 76 1.98 -1.95 -9.89
C ALA A 76 2.40 -3.40 -9.58
N ALA A 77 1.97 -3.94 -8.43
CA ALA A 77 2.28 -5.30 -8.00
C ALA A 77 1.75 -6.38 -8.95
N LEU A 78 0.68 -6.08 -9.70
CA LEU A 78 0.03 -7.03 -10.61
C LEU A 78 0.30 -6.76 -12.10
N GLN A 79 0.96 -5.65 -12.43
CA GLN A 79 1.20 -5.26 -13.81
C GLN A 79 2.01 -6.32 -14.59
N TRP A 80 3.04 -6.87 -13.97
CA TRP A 80 3.93 -7.88 -14.56
C TRP A 80 3.17 -9.14 -15.00
N LEU A 81 2.10 -9.52 -14.29
CA LEU A 81 1.34 -10.73 -14.57
C LEU A 81 0.57 -10.62 -15.88
N ARG A 82 0.02 -9.43 -16.15
CA ARG A 82 -0.62 -9.11 -17.42
C ARG A 82 0.38 -9.08 -18.58
N GLU A 83 1.55 -8.49 -18.35
CA GLU A 83 2.62 -8.39 -19.36
C GLU A 83 3.12 -9.78 -19.76
N ARG A 84 3.45 -10.62 -18.77
CA ARG A 84 3.86 -12.00 -18.99
C ARG A 84 2.86 -12.82 -19.79
N HIS A 85 1.55 -12.73 -19.46
CA HIS A 85 0.53 -13.45 -20.22
C HIS A 85 0.48 -13.01 -21.70
N ARG A 86 0.64 -11.72 -21.97
CA ARG A 86 0.70 -11.19 -23.35
C ARG A 86 1.93 -11.69 -24.08
N ASP A 87 3.09 -11.67 -23.43
CA ASP A 87 4.34 -12.18 -23.99
C ASP A 87 4.22 -13.68 -24.34
N GLU A 88 3.59 -14.48 -23.48
CA GLU A 88 3.33 -15.91 -23.74
C GLU A 88 2.46 -16.12 -24.98
N VAL A 89 1.39 -15.32 -25.13
CA VAL A 89 0.50 -15.37 -26.31
C VAL A 89 1.22 -14.95 -27.58
N ASP A 90 1.94 -13.82 -27.56
CA ASP A 90 2.66 -13.29 -28.72
C ASP A 90 3.78 -14.23 -29.19
N LEU A 91 4.39 -14.96 -28.26
CA LEU A 91 5.38 -16.01 -28.54
C LEU A 91 4.75 -17.36 -28.95
N GLY A 92 3.42 -17.49 -28.94
CA GLY A 92 2.71 -18.74 -29.25
C GLY A 92 3.00 -19.86 -28.25
N ARG A 93 3.31 -19.53 -26.99
CA ARG A 93 3.56 -20.49 -25.90
C ARG A 93 2.26 -20.91 -25.24
N LEU A 94 2.31 -22.01 -24.49
CA LEU A 94 1.27 -22.32 -23.51
C LEU A 94 1.29 -21.23 -22.43
N THR A 95 0.13 -20.62 -22.17
CA THR A 95 -0.01 -19.60 -21.15
C THR A 95 -0.01 -20.23 -19.77
N THR A 96 0.60 -19.56 -18.80
CA THR A 96 0.59 -20.01 -17.41
C THR A 96 -0.76 -19.76 -16.74
N LEU A 97 -1.41 -18.65 -17.10
CA LEU A 97 -2.79 -18.38 -16.69
C LEU A 97 -3.77 -19.00 -17.67
N THR A 98 -4.89 -19.49 -17.17
CA THR A 98 -6.03 -19.84 -18.03
C THR A 98 -6.68 -18.58 -18.60
N ALA A 99 -7.51 -18.74 -19.63
CA ALA A 99 -8.25 -17.63 -20.21
C ALA A 99 -9.19 -16.97 -19.16
N GLU A 100 -9.82 -17.78 -18.31
CA GLU A 100 -10.70 -17.33 -17.23
C GLU A 100 -9.92 -16.51 -16.19
N GLN A 101 -8.77 -17.02 -15.72
CA GLN A 101 -7.92 -16.29 -14.77
C GLN A 101 -7.43 -14.97 -15.36
N PHE A 102 -7.07 -14.95 -16.65
CA PHE A 102 -6.65 -13.70 -17.30
C PHE A 102 -7.80 -12.69 -17.39
N ILE A 103 -9.03 -13.13 -17.68
CA ILE A 103 -10.22 -12.25 -17.67
C ILE A 103 -10.49 -11.72 -16.25
N GLU A 104 -10.43 -12.57 -15.23
CA GLU A 104 -10.60 -12.15 -13.83
C GLU A 104 -9.54 -11.10 -13.43
N LEU A 105 -8.27 -11.32 -13.80
CA LEU A 105 -7.20 -10.35 -13.57
C LEU A 105 -7.50 -9.00 -14.21
N LEU A 106 -7.92 -8.98 -15.48
CA LEU A 106 -8.27 -7.73 -16.17
C LEU A 106 -9.45 -7.03 -15.50
N GLY A 107 -10.46 -7.79 -15.06
CA GLY A 107 -11.59 -7.27 -14.30
C GLY A 107 -11.16 -6.65 -12.97
N TYR A 108 -10.27 -7.33 -12.23
CA TYR A 108 -9.73 -6.82 -10.97
C TYR A 108 -8.92 -5.53 -11.17
N LEU A 109 -8.02 -5.50 -12.17
CA LEU A 109 -7.25 -4.30 -12.52
C LEU A 109 -8.16 -3.14 -12.94
N GLN A 110 -9.29 -3.41 -13.59
CA GLN A 110 -10.28 -2.38 -13.92
C GLN A 110 -10.98 -1.87 -12.66
N ALA A 111 -11.43 -2.76 -11.78
CA ALA A 111 -12.04 -2.38 -10.51
C ALA A 111 -11.10 -1.50 -9.64
N LEU A 112 -9.80 -1.79 -9.64
CA LEU A 112 -8.80 -0.93 -9.00
C LEU A 112 -8.73 0.46 -9.65
N ARG A 113 -8.77 0.58 -10.98
CA ARG A 113 -8.76 1.89 -11.65
C ARG A 113 -10.02 2.71 -11.35
N ASP A 114 -11.15 2.04 -11.20
CA ASP A 114 -12.43 2.67 -10.93
C ASP A 114 -12.64 2.97 -9.43
N TRP A 115 -11.82 2.40 -8.54
CA TRP A 115 -11.93 2.57 -7.09
C TRP A 115 -12.04 4.03 -6.63
N PRO A 116 -11.21 4.99 -7.10
CA PRO A 116 -11.33 6.39 -6.71
C PRO A 116 -12.62 7.10 -7.16
N GLN A 117 -13.42 6.45 -8.02
CA GLN A 117 -14.70 6.94 -8.54
C GLN A 117 -15.90 6.22 -7.93
N ALA A 118 -15.67 5.15 -7.14
CA ALA A 118 -16.74 4.39 -6.53
C ALA A 118 -17.44 5.19 -5.42
N ASP A 119 -18.75 5.02 -5.27
CA ASP A 119 -19.53 5.68 -4.21
C ASP A 119 -19.04 5.30 -2.79
N ALA A 120 -18.46 4.11 -2.66
CA ALA A 120 -17.91 3.61 -1.39
C ALA A 120 -16.50 4.14 -1.08
N PHE A 121 -15.87 4.87 -1.98
CA PHE A 121 -14.54 5.44 -1.75
C PHE A 121 -14.60 6.55 -0.68
N PRO A 122 -13.66 6.63 0.28
CA PRO A 122 -12.43 5.83 0.46
C PRO A 122 -12.53 4.74 1.55
N ASP A 123 -13.66 4.05 1.67
CA ASP A 123 -13.82 3.00 2.70
C ASP A 123 -12.97 1.77 2.40
N GLN A 124 -11.92 1.55 3.20
CA GLN A 124 -11.00 0.42 3.06
C GLN A 124 -11.70 -0.96 3.11
N TRP A 125 -12.85 -1.07 3.78
CA TRP A 125 -13.59 -2.33 3.88
C TRP A 125 -14.40 -2.65 2.61
N GLN A 126 -14.50 -1.69 1.70
CA GLN A 126 -15.18 -1.79 0.41
C GLN A 126 -14.21 -1.87 -0.77
N ARG A 127 -12.91 -2.01 -0.51
CA ARG A 127 -11.88 -2.19 -1.54
C ARG A 127 -12.24 -3.36 -2.48
N PRO A 128 -11.87 -3.27 -3.76
CA PRO A 128 -11.96 -4.41 -4.67
C PRO A 128 -11.30 -5.65 -4.06
N LYS A 129 -12.04 -6.76 -4.00
CA LYS A 129 -11.59 -8.00 -3.39
C LYS A 129 -10.49 -8.66 -4.24
N GLU A 130 -9.34 -8.91 -3.64
CA GLU A 130 -8.25 -9.64 -4.28
C GLU A 130 -8.68 -11.06 -4.70
N LEU A 131 -8.18 -11.51 -5.86
CA LEU A 131 -8.42 -12.85 -6.37
C LEU A 131 -7.52 -13.85 -5.65
N SER A 132 -8.11 -14.89 -5.05
CA SER A 132 -7.38 -15.84 -4.20
C SER A 132 -6.22 -16.57 -4.92
N TRP A 133 -6.31 -16.74 -6.24
CA TRP A 133 -5.30 -17.44 -7.03
C TRP A 133 -4.09 -16.55 -7.38
N ILE A 134 -4.18 -15.21 -7.25
CA ILE A 134 -3.07 -14.30 -7.53
C ILE A 134 -1.86 -14.63 -6.64
N GLN A 135 -2.10 -14.99 -5.38
CA GLN A 135 -1.08 -15.38 -4.41
C GLN A 135 -0.27 -16.62 -4.84
N GLU A 136 -0.82 -17.45 -5.73
CA GLU A 136 -0.11 -18.60 -6.28
C GLU A 136 0.92 -18.19 -7.35
N GLN A 137 0.79 -16.99 -7.92
CA GLN A 137 1.66 -16.46 -8.97
C GLN A 137 2.86 -15.65 -8.43
N ILE A 138 2.81 -15.17 -7.18
CA ILE A 138 3.82 -14.29 -6.57
C ILE A 138 4.99 -15.10 -5.94
N ARG A 139 5.16 -16.37 -6.31
CA ARG A 139 6.18 -17.27 -5.73
C ARG A 139 7.54 -17.24 -6.44
#